data_AF-A0A959DJK1-F1
#
_entry.id   AF-A0A959DJK1-F1
#
_cell.length_a   1.000
_cell.length_b   1.000
_cell.length_c   1.000
_cell.angle_alpha   90.00
_cell.angle_beta   90.00
_cell.angle_gamma   90.00
#
_symmetry.space_group_name_H-M   'P 1'
#
loop_
_entity.id
_entity.type
_entity.pdbx_description
1 polymer ?
#
loop_
_entity_poly.entity_id
_entity_poly.type
_entity_poly.pdbx_seq_one_letter_code
_entity_poly.pdbx_strand_id
1 'polypeptide(L)'
;MRTALPFFIGICLLALASCGGDAPSSQQRQTTETDTAGTTEDGNPAGYENTQLRAQHDCQVPGEILEGNQFWVRELELLVVVKADSETLDADYGPSHRILEVYDTKSCNRIERKVLPVDVSPDFPYYIAEITYNNNSQLVAIHGFNFIYLYDLENRRLLPQLKPQYMTARSGVDAQSGMIQRLEVWEKYLVGYARDYGSFVFDLSDKQNPKPVVAFAEYEVQTQVFHSLFLLESQSGYQAIIPSFNYETDEFSINPAFAAPTALNTDVPKNARNNRFLVLRRANEEKTALAFDLKNRKAVPLPADIATQQTKNILDWLKQKG
;
A
#
# COMPACT_ATOMS: atom_id res chain seq x y z
N MET A 1 -7.84 -51.99 -23.31
CA MET A 1 -7.99 -51.91 -24.78
C MET A 1 -9.33 -52.55 -25.13
N ARG A 2 -10.34 -51.73 -25.52
CA ARG A 2 -11.68 -52.09 -26.07
C ARG A 2 -12.61 -52.90 -25.13
N THR A 3 -13.89 -52.60 -24.88
CA THR A 3 -14.96 -51.94 -25.66
C THR A 3 -16.01 -51.29 -24.74
N ALA A 4 -16.59 -50.17 -25.20
CA ALA A 4 -17.84 -49.54 -24.74
C ALA A 4 -19.06 -50.46 -25.00
N LEU A 5 -20.26 -50.31 -24.43
CA LEU A 5 -21.24 -49.20 -24.42
C LEU A 5 -22.56 -49.75 -23.74
N PRO A 6 -23.70 -49.04 -23.70
CA PRO A 6 -24.18 -48.02 -22.76
C PRO A 6 -25.33 -48.51 -21.84
N PHE A 7 -25.65 -47.73 -20.80
CA PHE A 7 -26.95 -47.80 -20.12
C PHE A 7 -27.77 -46.53 -20.43
N PHE A 8 -29.04 -46.75 -20.76
CA PHE A 8 -30.00 -45.83 -21.35
C PHE A 8 -30.76 -45.01 -20.29
N ILE A 9 -30.88 -43.70 -20.54
CA ILE A 9 -32.05 -42.80 -20.45
C ILE A 9 -32.95 -42.81 -19.18
N GLY A 10 -33.14 -41.61 -18.62
CA GLY A 10 -34.23 -41.30 -17.69
C GLY A 10 -34.45 -39.80 -17.43
N ILE A 11 -35.09 -39.12 -18.39
CA ILE A 11 -35.65 -37.76 -18.41
C ILE A 11 -36.21 -37.25 -17.06
N CYS A 12 -35.89 -36.00 -16.69
CA CYS A 12 -36.82 -35.07 -16.02
C CYS A 12 -36.48 -33.61 -16.36
N LEU A 13 -37.04 -33.14 -17.48
CA LEU A 13 -37.22 -31.72 -17.79
C LEU A 13 -38.56 -31.30 -17.20
N LEU A 14 -38.54 -30.38 -16.23
CA LEU A 14 -39.71 -29.57 -15.88
C LEU A 14 -39.29 -28.10 -15.96
N ALA A 15 -39.71 -27.47 -17.05
CA ALA A 15 -39.82 -26.03 -17.17
C ALA A 15 -41.30 -25.65 -16.99
N LEU A 16 -41.58 -24.82 -15.99
CA LEU A 16 -42.73 -23.91 -15.89
C LEU A 16 -42.21 -22.68 -15.14
N ALA A 17 -41.93 -21.57 -15.83
CA ALA A 17 -42.85 -20.46 -16.05
C ALA A 17 -43.26 -19.75 -14.75
N SER A 18 -42.63 -18.60 -14.48
CA SER A 18 -43.16 -17.56 -13.61
C SER A 18 -43.02 -16.22 -14.31
N CYS A 19 -44.16 -15.59 -14.56
CA CYS A 19 -44.34 -14.29 -15.17
C CYS A 19 -43.95 -13.15 -14.22
N GLY A 20 -43.48 -12.05 -14.82
CA GLY A 20 -44.12 -10.73 -14.67
C GLY A 20 -43.87 -9.97 -13.36
N GLY A 21 -43.10 -8.88 -13.47
CA GLY A 21 -43.03 -7.83 -12.48
C GLY A 21 -42.47 -6.56 -13.11
N ASP A 22 -43.35 -5.75 -13.68
CA ASP A 22 -43.06 -4.45 -14.30
C ASP A 22 -42.41 -3.47 -13.33
N ALA A 23 -41.32 -2.84 -13.75
CA ALA A 23 -40.73 -1.69 -13.07
C ALA A 23 -41.40 -0.39 -13.59
N PRO A 24 -41.96 0.47 -12.72
CA PRO A 24 -42.59 1.69 -13.18
C PRO A 24 -41.53 2.72 -13.57
N SER A 25 -41.50 3.04 -14.86
CA SER A 25 -41.05 4.33 -15.37
C SER A 25 -41.99 5.44 -14.88
N SER A 26 -41.44 6.56 -14.42
CA SER A 26 -42.21 7.80 -14.28
C SER A 26 -41.52 8.92 -15.05
N GLN A 27 -42.30 9.46 -15.98
CA GLN A 27 -41.99 10.58 -16.86
C GLN A 27 -41.99 11.90 -16.10
N GLN A 28 -41.22 12.85 -16.63
CA GLN A 28 -41.37 14.28 -16.44
C GLN A 28 -42.82 14.75 -16.65
N ARG A 29 -43.32 15.62 -15.77
CA ARG A 29 -44.17 16.75 -16.18
C ARG A 29 -44.02 17.95 -15.24
N GLN A 30 -44.12 19.08 -15.91
CA GLN A 30 -43.88 20.48 -15.55
C GLN A 30 -44.90 21.09 -14.57
N THR A 31 -44.36 21.98 -13.71
CA THR A 31 -44.89 23.28 -13.23
C THR A 31 -46.34 23.44 -12.74
N THR A 32 -46.48 23.94 -11.50
CA THR A 32 -47.22 25.21 -11.23
C THR A 32 -46.59 25.90 -10.02
N GLU A 33 -46.27 27.19 -10.21
CA GLU A 33 -45.78 28.18 -9.24
C GLU A 33 -46.86 28.54 -8.20
N THR A 34 -46.46 29.01 -7.01
CA THR A 34 -46.91 30.30 -6.44
C THR A 34 -45.99 30.72 -5.27
N ASP A 35 -45.26 31.81 -5.50
CA ASP A 35 -44.83 32.90 -4.63
C ASP A 35 -44.30 32.65 -3.21
N THR A 36 -43.02 33.00 -3.02
CA THR A 36 -42.69 34.11 -2.12
C THR A 36 -41.54 34.91 -2.72
N ALA A 37 -41.87 36.11 -3.17
CA ALA A 37 -40.94 37.10 -3.69
C ALA A 37 -40.05 37.67 -2.57
N GLY A 38 -38.76 37.75 -2.88
CA GLY A 38 -37.73 38.50 -2.15
C GLY A 38 -36.64 38.87 -3.15
N THR A 39 -36.88 39.96 -3.86
CA THR A 39 -36.06 40.70 -4.83
C THR A 39 -34.55 40.79 -4.53
N THR A 40 -33.75 40.33 -5.50
CA THR A 40 -32.65 41.00 -6.25
C THR A 40 -31.78 42.02 -5.48
N GLU A 41 -30.44 42.03 -5.55
CA GLU A 41 -29.62 42.06 -6.77
C GLU A 41 -28.11 41.93 -6.42
N ASP A 42 -27.39 41.29 -7.33
CA ASP A 42 -26.01 41.54 -7.78
C ASP A 42 -24.81 41.50 -6.82
N GLY A 43 -24.07 40.40 -6.94
CA GLY A 43 -22.66 40.28 -6.61
C GLY A 43 -22.07 39.00 -7.19
N ASN A 44 -22.17 38.80 -8.50
CA ASN A 44 -21.57 37.69 -9.22
C ASN A 44 -20.03 37.83 -9.20
N PRO A 45 -19.25 37.00 -8.47
CA PRO A 45 -17.82 36.94 -8.70
C PRO A 45 -17.60 36.07 -9.92
N ALA A 46 -17.03 36.70 -10.94
CA ALA A 46 -16.58 36.05 -12.16
C ALA A 46 -15.82 34.73 -11.89
N GLY A 47 -16.16 33.70 -12.67
CA GLY A 47 -15.18 32.74 -13.17
C GLY A 47 -14.66 31.71 -12.18
N TYR A 48 -15.52 30.78 -11.74
CA TYR A 48 -15.04 29.41 -11.56
C TYR A 48 -15.22 28.70 -12.90
N GLU A 49 -14.20 28.75 -13.76
CA GLU A 49 -14.11 27.81 -14.87
C GLU A 49 -14.19 26.40 -14.27
N ASN A 50 -15.30 25.73 -14.53
CA ASN A 50 -15.43 24.29 -14.34
C ASN A 50 -14.46 23.63 -15.32
N THR A 51 -13.19 23.52 -14.93
CA THR A 51 -12.15 22.90 -15.75
C THR A 51 -12.41 21.40 -15.72
N GLN A 52 -13.21 20.93 -16.66
CA GLN A 52 -13.51 19.52 -16.77
C GLN A 52 -12.20 18.75 -17.02
N LEU A 53 -11.83 17.88 -16.08
CA LEU A 53 -10.63 17.06 -16.20
C LEU A 53 -10.74 16.15 -17.45
N ARG A 54 -9.67 16.08 -18.24
CA ARG A 54 -9.64 15.25 -19.45
C ARG A 54 -9.75 13.76 -19.10
N ALA A 55 -10.49 12.98 -19.88
CA ALA A 55 -10.66 11.55 -19.61
C ALA A 55 -9.46 10.69 -20.07
N GLN A 56 -8.61 11.22 -20.95
CA GLN A 56 -7.45 10.55 -21.52
C GLN A 56 -6.36 11.57 -21.90
N HIS A 57 -5.13 11.11 -22.07
CA HIS A 57 -4.05 11.85 -22.71
C HIS A 57 -3.68 11.20 -24.05
N ASP A 58 -3.05 11.95 -24.94
CA ASP A 58 -2.64 11.53 -26.29
C ASP A 58 -1.12 11.43 -26.48
N CYS A 59 -0.35 11.76 -25.44
CA CYS A 59 1.10 11.72 -25.48
C CYS A 59 1.65 10.33 -25.84
N GLN A 60 2.48 10.31 -26.89
CA GLN A 60 3.20 9.13 -27.34
C GLN A 60 4.53 9.05 -26.60
N VAL A 61 4.79 7.91 -25.96
CA VAL A 61 6.03 7.68 -25.22
C VAL A 61 6.88 6.69 -26.01
N PRO A 62 8.03 7.11 -26.58
CA PRO A 62 8.88 6.21 -27.36
C PRO A 62 9.60 5.22 -26.45
N GLY A 63 9.81 3.99 -26.90
CA GLY A 63 10.51 2.93 -26.16
C GLY A 63 9.62 1.75 -25.82
N GLU A 64 10.18 0.77 -25.11
CA GLU A 64 9.46 -0.40 -24.62
C GLU A 64 8.97 -0.17 -23.20
N ILE A 65 7.67 -0.37 -22.96
CA ILE A 65 7.01 -0.15 -21.67
C ILE A 65 6.33 -1.46 -21.27
N LEU A 66 6.62 -1.94 -20.07
CA LEU A 66 5.94 -3.10 -19.49
C LEU A 66 4.53 -2.73 -19.02
N GLU A 67 3.65 -3.72 -18.92
CA GLU A 67 2.34 -3.54 -18.29
C GLU A 67 2.49 -2.97 -16.87
N GLY A 68 1.66 -1.99 -16.52
CA GLY A 68 1.71 -1.29 -15.23
C GLY A 68 2.76 -0.18 -15.10
N ASN A 69 3.71 -0.06 -16.04
CA ASN A 69 4.81 0.93 -15.97
C ASN A 69 4.50 2.30 -16.57
N GLN A 70 3.22 2.64 -16.62
CA GLN A 70 2.73 3.96 -17.00
C GLN A 70 1.62 4.38 -16.05
N PHE A 71 1.75 5.56 -15.46
CA PHE A 71 0.77 6.10 -14.52
C PHE A 71 0.49 7.57 -14.80
N TRP A 72 -0.78 7.89 -15.09
CA TRP A 72 -1.23 9.24 -15.40
C TRP A 72 -1.97 9.85 -14.22
N VAL A 73 -1.41 10.94 -13.69
CA VAL A 73 -2.03 11.78 -12.67
C VAL A 73 -2.82 12.88 -13.37
N ARG A 74 -4.09 12.60 -13.61
CA ARG A 74 -4.99 13.44 -14.42
C ARG A 74 -5.12 14.85 -13.89
N GLU A 75 -5.23 15.01 -12.57
CA GLU A 75 -5.43 16.30 -11.90
C GLU A 75 -4.23 17.23 -12.06
N LEU A 76 -3.03 16.65 -12.19
CA LEU A 76 -1.77 17.38 -12.35
C LEU A 76 -1.32 17.44 -13.81
N GLU A 77 -2.00 16.71 -14.71
CA GLU A 77 -1.60 16.53 -16.09
C GLU A 77 -0.13 16.07 -16.20
N LEU A 78 0.22 15.06 -15.38
CA LEU A 78 1.54 14.45 -15.33
C LEU A 78 1.48 12.96 -15.65
N LEU A 79 2.32 12.52 -16.58
CA LEU A 79 2.47 11.11 -16.92
C LEU A 79 3.84 10.61 -16.44
N VAL A 80 3.85 9.64 -15.54
CA VAL A 80 5.07 8.96 -15.06
C VAL A 80 5.22 7.64 -15.79
N VAL A 81 6.41 7.36 -16.32
CA VAL A 81 6.69 6.15 -17.11
C VAL A 81 8.01 5.54 -16.71
N VAL A 82 8.04 4.21 -16.61
CA VAL A 82 9.27 3.41 -16.57
C VAL A 82 9.37 2.60 -17.87
N LYS A 83 10.48 2.74 -18.58
CA LYS A 83 10.67 2.13 -19.90
C LYS A 83 12.09 1.62 -20.14
N ALA A 84 12.29 0.95 -21.26
CA ALA A 84 13.58 0.65 -21.84
C ALA A 84 13.71 1.29 -23.24
N ASP A 85 14.94 1.61 -23.63
CA ASP A 85 15.30 1.95 -25.02
C ASP A 85 16.72 1.43 -25.32
N SER A 86 17.28 1.79 -26.47
CA SER A 86 18.61 1.33 -26.88
C SER A 86 19.74 1.72 -25.92
N GLU A 87 19.57 2.76 -25.08
CA GLU A 87 20.55 3.17 -24.06
C GLU A 87 20.64 2.17 -22.91
N THR A 88 19.53 1.49 -22.59
CA THR A 88 19.46 0.51 -21.50
C THR A 88 19.36 -0.93 -22.01
N LEU A 89 19.58 -1.16 -23.30
CA LEU A 89 19.70 -2.50 -23.86
C LEU A 89 20.99 -3.16 -23.36
N ASP A 90 20.83 -4.29 -22.68
CA ASP A 90 21.94 -5.15 -22.29
C ASP A 90 22.13 -6.27 -23.32
N ALA A 91 23.38 -6.63 -23.61
CA ALA A 91 23.71 -7.60 -24.66
C ALA A 91 23.30 -9.04 -24.29
N ASP A 92 23.37 -9.38 -23.00
CA ASP A 92 23.10 -10.74 -22.50
C ASP A 92 21.66 -10.85 -21.99
N TYR A 93 21.11 -9.75 -21.47
CA TYR A 93 19.82 -9.74 -20.77
C TYR A 93 18.68 -9.02 -21.53
N GLY A 94 18.99 -8.33 -22.62
CA GLY A 94 17.98 -7.62 -23.41
C GLY A 94 17.56 -6.27 -22.78
N PRO A 95 16.33 -5.80 -23.06
CA PRO A 95 15.87 -4.47 -22.64
C PRO A 95 15.82 -4.31 -21.11
N SER A 96 16.66 -3.43 -20.55
CA SER A 96 16.62 -3.10 -19.12
C SER A 96 15.67 -1.93 -18.85
N HIS A 97 14.52 -2.21 -18.24
CA HIS A 97 13.46 -1.23 -17.97
C HIS A 97 13.78 -0.40 -16.72
N ARG A 98 14.67 0.58 -16.89
CA ARG A 98 15.18 1.43 -15.80
C ARG A 98 15.23 2.92 -16.18
N ILE A 99 14.58 3.32 -17.26
CA ILE A 99 14.48 4.73 -17.66
C ILE A 99 13.18 5.27 -17.07
N LEU A 100 13.29 6.14 -16.06
CA LEU A 100 12.18 6.93 -15.56
C LEU A 100 12.04 8.19 -16.42
N GLU A 101 10.84 8.44 -16.94
CA GLU A 101 10.48 9.69 -17.58
C GLU A 101 9.18 10.26 -16.99
N VAL A 102 9.09 11.57 -16.95
CA VAL A 102 7.86 12.28 -16.56
C VAL A 102 7.51 13.30 -17.63
N TYR A 103 6.26 13.31 -18.07
CA TYR A 103 5.76 14.19 -19.12
C TYR A 103 4.66 15.12 -18.61
N ASP A 104 4.63 16.34 -19.14
CA ASP A 104 3.47 17.22 -19.06
C ASP A 104 2.46 16.76 -20.13
N THR A 105 1.29 16.27 -19.73
CA THR A 105 0.32 15.74 -20.70
C THR A 105 -0.44 16.82 -21.47
N LYS A 106 -0.31 18.10 -21.12
CA LYS A 106 -0.91 19.20 -21.91
C LYS A 106 -0.09 19.50 -23.16
N SER A 107 1.23 19.40 -23.04
CA SER A 107 2.17 19.72 -24.12
C SER A 107 2.89 18.49 -24.71
N CYS A 108 2.76 17.34 -24.06
CA CYS A 108 3.53 16.12 -24.32
C CYS A 108 5.05 16.30 -24.27
N ASN A 109 5.50 17.35 -23.58
CA ASN A 109 6.91 17.58 -23.35
C ASN A 109 7.39 16.76 -22.16
N ARG A 110 8.56 16.14 -22.31
CA ARG A 110 9.25 15.46 -21.22
C ARG A 110 9.84 16.49 -20.25
N ILE A 111 9.41 16.42 -18.99
CA ILE A 111 9.85 17.27 -17.88
C ILE A 111 11.08 16.66 -17.20
N GLU A 112 11.07 15.35 -16.97
CA GLU A 112 12.13 14.63 -16.26
C GLU A 112 12.58 13.42 -17.08
N ARG A 113 13.88 13.13 -17.03
CA ARG A 113 14.43 11.86 -17.50
C ARG A 113 15.57 11.42 -16.59
N LYS A 114 15.48 10.19 -16.08
CA LYS A 114 16.53 9.58 -15.28
C LYS A 114 16.72 8.12 -15.66
N VAL A 115 17.95 7.73 -15.98
CA VAL A 115 18.33 6.32 -16.01
C VAL A 115 18.64 5.89 -14.57
N LEU A 116 17.81 5.02 -14.01
CA LEU A 116 18.00 4.41 -12.70
C LEU A 116 19.17 3.40 -12.77
N PRO A 117 19.90 3.21 -11.66
CA PRO A 117 20.97 2.22 -11.61
C PRO A 117 20.42 0.81 -11.82
N VAL A 118 21.24 -0.08 -12.36
CA VAL A 118 20.97 -1.52 -12.28
C VAL A 118 20.85 -1.88 -10.80
N ASP A 119 19.76 -2.53 -10.42
CA ASP A 119 19.51 -2.92 -9.02
C ASP A 119 20.33 -4.17 -8.67
N VAL A 120 19.87 -5.34 -9.14
CA VAL A 120 20.57 -6.63 -8.97
C VAL A 120 21.15 -7.13 -10.30
N SER A 121 20.37 -7.06 -11.37
CA SER A 121 20.78 -7.45 -12.72
C SER A 121 19.93 -6.69 -13.76
N PRO A 122 20.43 -6.46 -15.00
CA PRO A 122 19.72 -5.65 -16.01
C PRO A 122 18.34 -6.20 -16.41
N ASP A 123 18.11 -7.50 -16.28
CA ASP A 123 16.83 -8.18 -16.53
C ASP A 123 15.79 -7.99 -15.42
N PHE A 124 16.15 -7.41 -14.27
CA PHE A 124 15.20 -7.03 -13.23
C PHE A 124 14.72 -5.58 -13.46
N PRO A 125 13.49 -5.39 -13.97
CA PRO A 125 12.98 -4.07 -14.28
C PRO A 125 12.62 -3.30 -13.00
N TYR A 126 12.49 -1.98 -13.15
CA TYR A 126 11.77 -1.17 -12.18
C TYR A 126 10.28 -1.16 -12.51
N TYR A 127 9.45 -1.05 -11.48
CA TYR A 127 8.01 -0.98 -11.59
C TYR A 127 7.43 0.27 -10.94
N ILE A 128 6.35 0.81 -11.51
CA ILE A 128 5.50 1.77 -10.81
C ILE A 128 4.59 1.00 -9.85
N ALA A 129 4.57 1.38 -8.57
CA ALA A 129 3.73 0.71 -7.59
C ALA A 129 2.25 1.08 -7.77
N GLU A 130 1.40 0.05 -7.90
CA GLU A 130 -0.04 0.17 -8.18
C GLU A 130 -0.82 1.04 -7.19
N ILE A 131 -0.45 1.01 -5.90
CA ILE A 131 -1.21 1.64 -4.79
C ILE A 131 -0.34 2.65 -4.04
N THR A 132 0.21 3.64 -4.74
CA THR A 132 1.01 4.70 -4.07
C THR A 132 0.55 6.12 -4.30
N TYR A 133 -0.39 6.34 -5.24
CA TYR A 133 -1.00 7.64 -5.41
C TYR A 133 -2.11 7.86 -4.38
N ASN A 134 -1.79 8.64 -3.35
CA ASN A 134 -2.77 9.29 -2.49
C ASN A 134 -2.76 10.78 -2.83
N ASN A 135 -3.92 11.37 -3.14
CA ASN A 135 -4.07 12.80 -3.40
C ASN A 135 -3.42 13.67 -2.31
N ASN A 136 -3.33 13.16 -1.08
CA ASN A 136 -2.71 13.85 0.05
C ASN A 136 -1.17 13.83 0.01
N SER A 137 -0.54 12.74 -0.44
CA SER A 137 0.92 12.63 -0.44
C SER A 137 1.54 13.21 -1.71
N GLN A 138 0.82 13.13 -2.84
CA GLN A 138 1.29 13.49 -4.18
C GLN A 138 2.63 12.83 -4.53
N LEU A 139 2.77 11.55 -4.16
CA LEU A 139 3.93 10.74 -4.46
C LEU A 139 3.55 9.60 -5.41
N VAL A 140 4.45 9.24 -6.30
CA VAL A 140 4.41 7.98 -7.06
C VAL A 140 5.64 7.18 -6.67
N ALA A 141 5.45 5.96 -6.18
CA ALA A 141 6.58 5.09 -5.88
C ALA A 141 6.98 4.27 -7.10
N ILE A 142 8.29 4.18 -7.30
CA ILE A 142 8.94 3.32 -8.28
C ILE A 142 9.81 2.35 -7.49
N HIS A 143 9.72 1.05 -7.74
CA HIS A 143 10.54 0.07 -7.05
C HIS A 143 11.27 -0.85 -8.02
N GLY A 144 12.54 -1.11 -7.72
CA GLY A 144 13.29 -2.21 -8.31
C GLY A 144 13.17 -3.45 -7.44
N PHE A 145 14.23 -4.24 -7.45
CA PHE A 145 14.33 -5.42 -6.60
C PHE A 145 14.54 -5.03 -5.13
N ASN A 146 15.57 -4.23 -4.83
CA ASN A 146 15.94 -3.83 -3.45
C ASN A 146 15.77 -2.33 -3.19
N PHE A 147 15.56 -1.53 -4.24
CA PHE A 147 15.54 -0.09 -4.13
C PHE A 147 14.18 0.50 -4.46
N ILE A 148 13.88 1.62 -3.80
CA ILE A 148 12.66 2.37 -4.00
C ILE A 148 13.05 3.81 -4.32
N TYR A 149 12.34 4.41 -5.26
CA TYR A 149 12.36 5.83 -5.54
C TYR A 149 10.95 6.37 -5.37
N LEU A 150 10.86 7.63 -4.97
CA LEU A 150 9.61 8.35 -4.86
C LEU A 150 9.69 9.57 -5.78
N TYR A 151 8.75 9.71 -6.70
CA TYR A 151 8.61 10.93 -7.47
C TYR A 151 7.61 11.86 -6.77
N ASP A 152 8.07 13.03 -6.38
CA ASP A 152 7.29 14.08 -5.74
C ASP A 152 6.60 14.91 -6.83
N LEU A 153 5.31 14.64 -7.06
CA LEU A 153 4.54 15.23 -8.15
C LEU A 153 4.35 16.74 -7.95
N GLU A 154 4.22 17.17 -6.70
CA GLU A 154 4.06 18.58 -6.31
C GLU A 154 5.29 19.41 -6.71
N ASN A 155 6.46 18.92 -6.29
CA ASN A 155 7.74 19.59 -6.51
C ASN A 155 8.45 19.15 -7.80
N ARG A 156 7.82 18.25 -8.57
CA ARG A 156 8.31 17.69 -9.84
C ARG A 156 9.75 17.20 -9.79
N ARG A 157 10.06 16.36 -8.81
CA ARG A 157 11.43 15.86 -8.61
C ARG A 157 11.45 14.42 -8.10
N LEU A 158 12.50 13.70 -8.49
CA LEU A 158 12.83 12.41 -7.91
C LEU A 158 13.49 12.60 -6.55
N LEU A 159 12.97 11.92 -5.52
CA LEU A 159 13.54 11.91 -4.18
C LEU A 159 14.73 10.93 -4.10
N PRO A 160 15.56 11.03 -3.04
CA PRO A 160 16.68 10.11 -2.85
C PRO A 160 16.25 8.65 -2.83
N GLN A 161 17.15 7.78 -3.29
CA GLN A 161 16.98 6.33 -3.27
C GLN A 161 16.77 5.82 -1.84
N LEU A 162 15.76 4.98 -1.67
CA LEU A 162 15.44 4.32 -0.41
C LEU A 162 15.81 2.84 -0.50
N LYS A 163 16.33 2.31 0.61
CA LYS A 163 16.64 0.88 0.77
C LYS A 163 16.00 0.39 2.07
N PRO A 164 15.18 -0.68 2.04
CA PRO A 164 14.60 -1.24 3.25
C PRO A 164 15.64 -1.53 4.34
N GLN A 165 15.25 -1.29 5.60
CA GLN A 165 16.04 -1.65 6.77
C GLN A 165 15.21 -2.52 7.70
N TYR A 166 15.87 -3.49 8.31
CA TYR A 166 15.24 -4.51 9.15
C TYR A 166 15.91 -4.54 10.53
N MET A 167 15.15 -4.92 11.56
CA MET A 167 15.68 -4.98 12.92
C MET A 167 16.69 -6.12 13.08
N THR A 168 16.42 -7.26 12.44
CA THR A 168 17.34 -8.39 12.38
C THR A 168 17.94 -8.53 10.98
N ALA A 169 19.15 -9.07 10.88
CA ALA A 169 19.81 -9.26 9.60
C ALA A 169 19.01 -10.25 8.72
N ARG A 170 18.96 -9.97 7.42
CA ARG A 170 18.29 -10.81 6.42
C ARG A 170 19.32 -11.50 5.55
N SER A 171 19.08 -12.77 5.23
CA SER A 171 19.83 -13.52 4.23
C SER A 171 18.86 -14.10 3.22
N GLY A 172 19.16 -13.92 1.93
CA GLY A 172 18.34 -14.49 0.86
C GLY A 172 18.27 -16.01 0.96
N VAL A 173 17.07 -16.55 0.80
CA VAL A 173 16.82 -17.98 0.70
C VAL A 173 16.98 -18.44 -0.74
N ASP A 174 16.60 -17.58 -1.69
CA ASP A 174 16.79 -17.77 -3.13
C ASP A 174 17.06 -16.43 -3.85
N ALA A 175 17.05 -16.46 -5.19
CA ALA A 175 17.31 -15.29 -6.03
C ALA A 175 16.19 -14.24 -6.04
N GLN A 176 15.02 -14.54 -5.46
CA GLN A 176 13.86 -13.66 -5.36
C GLN A 176 13.68 -13.09 -3.94
N SER A 177 14.40 -13.63 -2.95
CA SER A 177 14.40 -13.09 -1.60
C SER A 177 14.88 -11.64 -1.55
N GLY A 178 14.12 -10.78 -0.88
CA GLY A 178 14.36 -9.34 -0.79
C GLY A 178 13.67 -8.52 -1.87
N MET A 179 13.09 -9.16 -2.90
CA MET A 179 12.34 -8.46 -3.95
C MET A 179 11.15 -7.71 -3.35
N ILE A 180 11.09 -6.40 -3.57
CA ILE A 180 9.95 -5.57 -3.18
C ILE A 180 8.73 -5.98 -4.00
N GLN A 181 7.66 -6.36 -3.32
CA GLN A 181 6.42 -6.82 -3.96
C GLN A 181 5.28 -5.81 -3.81
N ARG A 182 5.29 -5.06 -2.70
CA ARG A 182 4.20 -4.15 -2.33
C ARG A 182 4.73 -2.89 -1.69
N LEU A 183 4.07 -1.79 -2.02
CA LEU A 183 4.26 -0.47 -1.44
C LEU A 183 2.89 0.19 -1.28
N GLU A 184 2.67 0.81 -0.14
CA GLU A 184 1.46 1.57 0.16
C GLU A 184 1.84 2.81 0.96
N VAL A 185 1.26 3.96 0.58
CA VAL A 185 1.42 5.20 1.35
C VAL A 185 0.28 5.30 2.35
N TRP A 186 0.65 5.38 3.64
CA TRP A 186 -0.29 5.53 4.73
C TRP A 186 0.06 6.74 5.57
N GLU A 187 -0.81 7.75 5.53
CA GLU A 187 -0.55 9.07 6.11
C GLU A 187 0.79 9.63 5.61
N LYS A 188 1.76 9.78 6.52
CA LYS A 188 3.12 10.27 6.26
C LYS A 188 4.15 9.14 6.17
N TYR A 189 3.73 7.90 5.99
CA TYR A 189 4.60 6.73 5.96
C TYR A 189 4.48 5.98 4.64
N LEU A 190 5.61 5.48 4.13
CA LEU A 190 5.63 4.44 3.10
C LEU A 190 5.79 3.09 3.80
N VAL A 191 4.79 2.23 3.67
CA VAL A 191 4.80 0.86 4.21
C VAL A 191 4.97 -0.09 3.04
N GLY A 192 5.87 -1.05 3.15
CA GLY A 192 6.10 -2.01 2.08
C GLY A 192 6.39 -3.41 2.58
N TYR A 193 6.45 -4.34 1.64
CA TYR A 193 6.76 -5.74 1.88
C TYR A 193 7.74 -6.26 0.83
N ALA A 194 8.79 -6.93 1.31
CA ALA A 194 9.75 -7.63 0.48
C ALA A 194 9.64 -9.13 0.71
N ARG A 195 9.71 -9.91 -0.38
CA ARG A 195 9.63 -11.38 -0.35
C ARG A 195 10.67 -11.94 0.62
N ASP A 196 10.24 -12.84 1.48
CA ASP A 196 10.97 -13.46 2.60
C ASP A 196 11.43 -12.48 3.70
N TYR A 197 11.92 -11.29 3.34
CA TYR A 197 12.48 -10.34 4.30
C TYR A 197 11.42 -9.66 5.17
N GLY A 198 10.17 -9.65 4.71
CA GLY A 198 9.03 -9.12 5.46
C GLY A 198 8.79 -7.63 5.23
N SER A 199 8.04 -7.05 6.16
CA SER A 199 7.57 -5.67 6.07
C SER A 199 8.67 -4.66 6.42
N PHE A 200 8.61 -3.47 5.81
CA PHE A 200 9.49 -2.33 6.11
C PHE A 200 8.69 -1.03 6.06
N VAL A 201 9.21 0.02 6.70
CA VAL A 201 8.55 1.33 6.78
C VAL A 201 9.55 2.46 6.60
N PHE A 202 9.15 3.53 5.90
CA PHE A 202 9.83 4.81 5.87
C PHE A 202 8.92 5.94 6.37
N ASP A 203 9.48 6.84 7.17
CA ASP A 203 8.87 8.12 7.52
C ASP A 203 9.14 9.13 6.40
N LEU A 204 8.07 9.71 5.87
CA LEU A 204 8.06 10.69 4.78
C LEU A 204 7.79 12.12 5.28
N SER A 205 7.81 12.36 6.59
CA SER A 205 7.59 13.70 7.18
C SER A 205 8.57 14.74 6.63
N ASP A 206 9.81 14.33 6.34
CA ASP A 206 10.77 15.10 5.55
C ASP A 206 10.95 14.40 4.19
N LYS A 207 10.19 14.84 3.18
CA LYS A 207 10.28 14.30 1.81
C LYS A 207 11.69 14.39 1.23
N GLN A 208 12.53 15.34 1.67
CA GLN A 208 13.90 15.47 1.14
C GLN A 208 14.83 14.42 1.71
N ASN A 209 14.56 13.94 2.92
CA ASN A 209 15.36 12.93 3.60
C ASN A 209 14.46 11.88 4.27
N PRO A 210 13.72 11.05 3.51
CA PRO A 210 12.91 10.01 4.11
C PRO A 210 13.76 9.06 4.94
N LYS A 211 13.26 8.67 6.12
CA LYS A 211 14.03 7.87 7.09
C LYS A 211 13.42 6.50 7.27
N PRO A 212 14.21 5.42 7.29
CA PRO A 212 13.69 4.11 7.63
C PRO A 212 13.21 4.10 9.08
N VAL A 213 12.04 3.50 9.31
CA VAL A 213 11.53 3.19 10.65
C VAL A 213 11.81 1.72 10.91
N VAL A 214 12.78 1.44 11.76
CA VAL A 214 13.11 0.07 12.14
C VAL A 214 11.98 -0.49 13.00
N ALA A 215 11.61 -1.75 12.78
CA ALA A 215 10.60 -2.45 13.55
C ALA A 215 10.88 -2.34 15.06
N PHE A 216 9.84 -2.11 15.84
CA PHE A 216 9.95 -2.08 17.29
C PHE A 216 10.13 -3.49 17.86
N ALA A 217 9.46 -4.47 17.26
CA ALA A 217 9.59 -5.88 17.59
C ALA A 217 9.46 -6.75 16.34
N GLU A 218 10.11 -7.90 16.34
CA GLU A 218 10.02 -8.90 15.27
C GLU A 218 9.86 -10.30 15.88
N TYR A 219 9.26 -11.20 15.10
CA TYR A 219 9.22 -12.62 15.40
C TYR A 219 9.45 -13.42 14.13
N GLU A 220 10.48 -14.26 14.15
CA GLU A 220 10.78 -15.21 13.09
C GLU A 220 9.77 -16.37 13.17
N VAL A 221 8.81 -16.41 12.24
CA VAL A 221 7.77 -17.45 12.21
C VAL A 221 8.26 -18.72 11.54
N GLN A 222 9.19 -18.59 10.60
CA GLN A 222 9.89 -19.65 9.87
C GLN A 222 11.28 -19.12 9.54
N THR A 223 12.23 -20.00 9.20
CA THR A 223 13.60 -19.60 8.84
C THR A 223 13.59 -18.46 7.82
N GLN A 224 14.16 -17.32 8.19
CA GLN A 224 14.23 -16.09 7.40
C GLN A 224 12.89 -15.40 7.09
N VAL A 225 11.78 -15.80 7.71
CA VAL A 225 10.46 -15.18 7.54
C VAL A 225 10.05 -14.47 8.83
N PHE A 226 9.89 -13.15 8.75
CA PHE A 226 9.68 -12.29 9.92
C PHE A 226 8.33 -11.59 9.88
N HIS A 227 7.66 -11.58 11.04
CA HIS A 227 6.53 -10.71 11.29
C HIS A 227 6.98 -9.55 12.18
N SER A 228 6.77 -8.32 11.70
CA SER A 228 7.30 -7.11 12.32
C SER A 228 6.18 -6.21 12.82
N LEU A 229 6.34 -5.69 14.03
CA LEU A 229 5.50 -4.66 14.61
C LEU A 229 6.26 -3.34 14.60
N PHE A 230 5.64 -2.30 14.05
CA PHE A 230 6.18 -0.94 14.04
C PHE A 230 5.39 -0.06 15.00
N LEU A 231 6.07 0.88 15.65
CA LEU A 231 5.44 1.97 16.38
C LEU A 231 5.68 3.26 15.61
N LEU A 232 4.63 3.77 14.96
CA LEU A 232 4.71 4.98 14.15
C LEU A 232 4.33 6.19 14.98
N GLU A 233 5.13 7.25 14.92
CA GLU A 233 4.90 8.46 15.70
C GLU A 233 3.75 9.31 15.17
N SER A 234 2.89 9.74 16.10
CA SER A 234 1.80 10.67 15.87
C SER A 234 1.81 11.77 16.94
N GLN A 235 0.99 12.80 16.77
CA GLN A 235 0.92 13.93 17.70
C GLN A 235 0.48 13.51 19.11
N SER A 236 -0.36 12.47 19.24
CA SER A 236 -0.90 11.99 20.52
C SER A 236 -0.23 10.71 21.06
N GLY A 237 0.89 10.28 20.46
CA GLY A 237 1.63 9.09 20.88
C GLY A 237 2.05 8.24 19.69
N TYR A 238 1.83 6.93 19.78
CA TYR A 238 2.21 5.97 18.74
C TYR A 238 0.98 5.29 18.15
N GLN A 239 1.03 5.00 16.85
CA GLN A 239 0.16 4.04 16.20
C GLN A 239 0.96 2.76 15.92
N ALA A 240 0.54 1.66 16.53
CA ALA A 240 1.15 0.37 16.24
C ALA A 240 0.53 -0.22 14.97
N ILE A 241 1.36 -0.78 14.11
CA ILE A 241 0.96 -1.52 12.92
C ILE A 241 1.67 -2.86 12.84
N ILE A 242 1.00 -3.87 12.28
CA ILE A 242 1.58 -5.19 12.03
C ILE A 242 1.29 -5.59 10.57
N PRO A 243 2.03 -5.02 9.60
CA PRO A 243 1.69 -5.20 8.21
C PRO A 243 1.81 -6.66 7.77
N SER A 244 0.92 -7.07 6.88
CA SER A 244 0.87 -8.42 6.34
C SER A 244 0.69 -8.38 4.84
N PHE A 245 1.29 -9.36 4.17
CA PHE A 245 0.98 -9.67 2.78
C PHE A 245 0.39 -11.08 2.71
N ASN A 246 -0.71 -11.23 1.98
CA ASN A 246 -1.31 -12.52 1.65
C ASN A 246 -1.02 -12.85 0.17
N TYR A 247 -0.14 -13.82 -0.06
CA TYR A 247 0.25 -14.25 -1.40
C TYR A 247 -0.88 -14.91 -2.19
N GLU A 248 -1.88 -15.49 -1.52
CA GLU A 248 -2.99 -16.19 -2.20
C GLU A 248 -4.01 -15.20 -2.77
N THR A 249 -4.25 -14.10 -2.06
CA THR A 249 -5.21 -13.06 -2.45
C THR A 249 -4.55 -11.81 -3.03
N ASP A 250 -3.23 -11.80 -3.08
CA ASP A 250 -2.40 -10.67 -3.52
C ASP A 250 -2.66 -9.36 -2.73
N GLU A 251 -3.13 -9.52 -1.48
CA GLU A 251 -3.60 -8.44 -0.62
C GLU A 251 -2.51 -8.01 0.37
N PHE A 252 -2.20 -6.71 0.35
CA PHE A 252 -1.38 -6.06 1.37
C PHE A 252 -2.26 -5.33 2.38
N SER A 253 -1.95 -5.47 3.67
CA SER A 253 -2.70 -4.83 4.74
C SER A 253 -1.77 -4.25 5.78
N ILE A 254 -1.95 -2.97 6.12
CA ILE A 254 -1.15 -2.27 7.14
C ILE A 254 -1.45 -2.78 8.56
N ASN A 255 -2.71 -3.14 8.83
CA ASN A 255 -3.22 -3.62 10.11
C ASN A 255 -2.87 -2.73 11.33
N PRO A 256 -3.51 -1.55 11.47
CA PRO A 256 -3.45 -0.77 12.69
C PRO A 256 -3.93 -1.58 13.89
N ALA A 257 -3.12 -1.66 14.94
CA ALA A 257 -3.37 -2.55 16.07
C ALA A 257 -4.38 -1.99 17.09
N PHE A 258 -4.75 -0.72 16.96
CA PHE A 258 -5.76 -0.04 17.77
C PHE A 258 -6.36 1.14 17.00
N ALA A 259 -7.53 1.60 17.44
CA ALA A 259 -8.36 2.55 16.69
C ALA A 259 -7.80 3.99 16.60
N ALA A 260 -6.94 4.40 17.53
CA ALA A 260 -6.36 5.74 17.54
C ALA A 260 -4.96 5.74 18.19
N PRO A 261 -4.06 6.64 17.77
CA PRO A 261 -2.72 6.75 18.36
C PRO A 261 -2.78 6.89 19.88
N THR A 262 -1.91 6.15 20.57
CA THR A 262 -1.93 5.99 22.02
C THR A 262 -0.56 6.31 22.60
N ALA A 263 -0.50 7.03 23.72
CA ALA A 263 0.74 7.23 24.45
C ALA A 263 1.21 5.92 25.11
N LEU A 264 2.42 5.46 24.78
CA LEU A 264 2.98 4.18 25.21
C LEU A 264 4.31 4.36 25.93
N ASN A 265 4.57 3.51 26.92
CA ASN A 265 5.92 3.29 27.42
C ASN A 265 6.63 2.31 26.48
N THR A 266 7.69 2.78 25.83
CA THR A 266 8.51 2.04 24.86
C THR A 266 9.79 1.45 25.46
N ASP A 267 10.00 1.64 26.78
CA ASP A 267 11.10 1.02 27.53
C ASP A 267 10.82 -0.48 27.74
N VAL A 268 11.13 -1.23 26.69
CA VAL A 268 10.97 -2.69 26.62
C VAL A 268 12.34 -3.31 26.39
N PRO A 269 12.77 -4.28 27.22
CA PRO A 269 14.03 -5.00 27.05
C PRO A 269 14.19 -5.59 25.64
N LYS A 270 15.41 -5.54 25.08
CA LYS A 270 15.70 -6.02 23.71
C LYS A 270 15.26 -7.46 23.47
N ASN A 271 15.45 -8.36 24.45
CA ASN A 271 15.03 -9.75 24.36
C ASN A 271 13.51 -9.92 24.30
N ALA A 272 12.73 -9.00 24.87
CA ALA A 272 11.27 -9.03 24.80
C ALA A 272 10.75 -8.62 23.40
N ARG A 273 11.54 -7.85 22.64
CA ARG A 273 11.22 -7.40 21.28
C ARG A 273 11.44 -8.48 20.21
N ASN A 274 12.03 -9.63 20.56
CA ASN A 274 12.22 -10.78 19.67
C ASN A 274 11.46 -12.03 20.16
N ASN A 275 10.21 -11.84 20.60
CA ASN A 275 9.35 -12.91 21.11
C ASN A 275 8.00 -12.90 20.38
N ARG A 276 7.33 -14.06 20.33
CA ARG A 276 5.98 -14.19 19.76
C ARG A 276 5.00 -13.18 20.38
N PHE A 277 5.02 -13.07 21.71
CA PHE A 277 4.14 -12.17 22.44
C PHE A 277 4.89 -10.93 22.91
N LEU A 278 4.32 -9.76 22.62
CA LEU A 278 4.79 -8.47 23.10
C LEU A 278 3.73 -7.84 24.01
N VAL A 279 4.17 -7.25 25.12
CA VAL A 279 3.30 -6.47 26.01
C VAL A 279 3.85 -5.06 26.11
N LEU A 280 3.05 -4.08 25.71
CA LEU A 280 3.31 -2.65 25.90
C LEU A 280 2.42 -2.09 27.00
N ARG A 281 2.82 -0.98 27.60
CA ARG A 281 2.04 -0.30 28.65
C ARG A 281 1.63 1.06 28.15
N ARG A 282 0.38 1.44 28.36
CA ARG A 282 -0.05 2.83 28.17
C ARG A 282 0.69 3.75 29.15
N ALA A 283 0.97 4.97 28.71
CA ALA A 283 1.54 6.02 29.55
C ALA A 283 0.43 6.74 30.35
N ASN A 284 -0.44 5.99 31.00
CA ASN A 284 -1.50 6.47 31.90
C ASN A 284 -1.22 6.03 33.34
N GLU A 285 -1.98 6.55 34.30
CA GLU A 285 -1.80 6.25 35.73
C GLU A 285 -1.90 4.74 36.03
N GLU A 286 -2.87 4.07 35.43
CA GLU A 286 -3.13 2.63 35.60
C GLU A 286 -2.13 1.72 34.86
N LYS A 287 -1.32 2.28 33.95
CA LYS A 287 -0.38 1.55 33.08
C LYS A 287 -1.02 0.31 32.46
N THR A 288 -2.21 0.48 31.87
CA THR A 288 -2.95 -0.65 31.28
C THR A 288 -2.15 -1.26 30.12
N ALA A 289 -2.11 -2.59 30.09
CA ALA A 289 -1.35 -3.33 29.10
C ALA A 289 -2.08 -3.42 27.75
N LEU A 290 -1.28 -3.42 26.68
CA LEU A 290 -1.66 -3.83 25.34
C LEU A 290 -0.81 -5.06 24.99
N ALA A 291 -1.46 -6.14 24.53
CA ALA A 291 -0.78 -7.37 24.13
C ALA A 291 -0.86 -7.55 22.61
N PHE A 292 0.20 -8.14 22.05
CA PHE A 292 0.30 -8.46 20.63
C PHE A 292 0.78 -9.90 20.46
N ASP A 293 0.20 -10.62 19.51
CA ASP A 293 0.67 -11.92 19.03
C ASP A 293 1.27 -11.73 17.64
N LEU A 294 2.60 -11.65 17.56
CA LEU A 294 3.33 -11.42 16.32
C LEU A 294 3.25 -12.62 15.37
N LYS A 295 3.09 -13.85 15.89
CA LYS A 295 2.87 -15.02 15.03
C LYS A 295 1.58 -14.86 14.22
N ASN A 296 0.52 -14.40 14.87
CA ASN A 296 -0.80 -14.19 14.27
C ASN A 296 -1.05 -12.77 13.76
N ARG A 297 -0.05 -11.88 13.84
CA ARG A 297 -0.07 -10.49 13.37
C ARG A 297 -1.24 -9.65 13.90
N LYS A 298 -1.58 -9.78 15.18
CA LYS A 298 -2.74 -9.09 15.76
C LYS A 298 -2.53 -8.59 17.18
N ALA A 299 -3.24 -7.53 17.54
CA ALA A 299 -3.48 -7.18 18.93
C ALA A 299 -4.36 -8.25 19.60
N VAL A 300 -4.06 -8.57 20.85
CA VAL A 300 -4.84 -9.52 21.65
C VAL A 300 -5.63 -8.72 22.70
N PRO A 301 -6.98 -8.79 22.69
CA PRO A 301 -7.77 -8.12 23.70
C PRO A 301 -7.51 -8.76 25.06
N LEU A 302 -7.10 -7.94 26.03
CA LEU A 302 -6.90 -8.36 27.41
C LEU A 302 -8.14 -8.02 28.24
N PRO A 303 -8.68 -8.95 29.03
CA PRO A 303 -9.65 -8.64 30.07
C PRO A 303 -9.09 -7.57 31.03
N ALA A 304 -9.96 -6.73 31.59
CA ALA A 304 -9.55 -5.59 32.42
C ALA A 304 -8.71 -6.01 33.65
N ASP A 305 -9.06 -7.14 34.27
CA ASP A 305 -8.36 -7.73 35.40
C ASP A 305 -7.00 -8.34 35.03
N ILE A 306 -6.79 -8.71 33.76
CA ILE A 306 -5.50 -9.17 33.24
C ILE A 306 -4.62 -7.99 32.80
N ALA A 307 -5.22 -6.97 32.18
CA ALA A 307 -4.49 -5.82 31.61
C ALA A 307 -3.71 -5.00 32.65
N THR A 308 -4.10 -5.07 33.93
CA THR A 308 -3.45 -4.37 35.05
C THR A 308 -2.39 -5.21 35.76
N GLN A 309 -2.30 -6.52 35.47
CA GLN A 309 -1.33 -7.41 36.12
C GLN A 309 0.11 -7.14 35.67
N GLN A 310 1.08 -7.75 36.34
CA GLN A 310 2.48 -7.71 35.92
C GLN A 310 2.67 -8.41 34.56
N THR A 311 3.65 -7.93 33.78
CA THR A 311 3.93 -8.44 32.42
C THR A 311 4.14 -9.96 32.37
N LYS A 312 4.79 -10.54 33.38
CA LYS A 312 4.98 -12.00 33.47
C LYS A 312 3.64 -12.75 33.47
N ASN A 313 2.69 -12.34 34.30
CA ASN A 313 1.38 -12.98 34.40
C ASN A 313 0.57 -12.84 33.11
N ILE A 314 0.67 -11.69 32.44
CA ILE A 314 0.04 -11.45 31.14
C ILE A 314 0.64 -12.40 30.09
N LEU A 315 1.96 -12.53 30.04
CA LEU A 315 2.64 -13.45 29.11
C LEU A 315 2.25 -14.90 29.36
N ASP A 316 2.13 -15.32 30.62
CA ASP A 316 1.70 -16.67 30.98
C ASP A 316 0.23 -16.92 30.60
N TRP A 317 -0.64 -15.93 30.76
CA TRP A 317 -2.02 -15.97 30.28
C TRP A 317 -2.11 -16.08 28.75
N LEU A 318 -1.32 -15.30 28.01
CA LEU A 318 -1.28 -15.34 26.55
C LEU A 318 -0.88 -16.72 26.01
N LYS A 319 0.12 -17.36 26.63
CA LYS A 319 0.58 -18.72 26.27
C LYS A 319 -0.47 -19.80 26.54
N GLN A 320 -1.39 -19.59 27.49
CA GLN A 320 -2.48 -20.54 27.74
C GLN A 320 -3.62 -20.40 26.74
N LYS A 321 -3.73 -19.26 26.05
CA LYS A 321 -4.83 -18.93 25.13
C LYS A 321 -4.54 -19.18 23.66
N GLY A 322 -3.28 -19.32 23.25
CA GLY A 322 -2.91 -19.48 21.83
C GLY A 322 -1.62 -20.24 21.62
#